data_AF-A0A843ARP4-F1
#
_entry.id   AF-A0A843ARP4-F1
#
_cell.length_a   1.000
_cell.length_b   1.000
_cell.length_c   1.000
_cell.angle_alpha   90.00
_cell.angle_beta   90.00
_cell.angle_gamma   90.00
#
_symmetry.space_group_name_H-M   'P 1'
#
loop_
_entity.id
_entity.type
_entity.pdbx_description
1 polymer ?
#
loop_
_entity_poly.entity_id
_entity_poly.type
_entity_poly.pdbx_seq_one_letter_code
_entity_poly.pdbx_strand_id
1 'polypeptide(L)'
;MNTENARKIILNAVKVTEPTWTGYDVHWEDMDHVFLSRAYDQMGFDNWIFIDFLDKYELNIGKIGKILDKTDFERKYDRPFAGSLESPLYKNMKNGLFEAEGKRFYNSVKEFDGRKGQLFYKLLWYMLVTCHYLKNNYNSSFSNYLKIKYANYKGLMEISDKDFLEMSSSEWEDFKNKKQPWNELYGVGINVFDYIMGDIIELEFVKDSFKLDAANIRFLEKTGIIKGSELNHENVKQYLLSLDLPYTLREINKGLYTYASELGKENYGYCRTPQKCQECNVHDICEKNF
;
A
#
# COMPACT_ATOMS: atom_id res chain seq x y z
N MET A 1 -0.72 -5.48 -29.79
CA MET A 1 -1.61 -6.65 -29.66
C MET A 1 -3.05 -6.27 -30.04
N ASN A 2 -3.87 -7.21 -30.51
CA ASN A 2 -5.32 -6.94 -30.73
C ASN A 2 -6.10 -6.99 -29.41
N THR A 3 -7.24 -6.29 -29.33
CA THR A 3 -8.04 -6.16 -28.11
C THR A 3 -8.53 -7.51 -27.56
N GLU A 4 -8.89 -8.44 -28.43
CA GLU A 4 -9.42 -9.75 -28.01
C GLU A 4 -8.35 -10.62 -27.33
N ASN A 5 -7.12 -10.60 -27.85
CA ASN A 5 -6.00 -11.29 -27.22
C ASN A 5 -5.65 -10.64 -25.88
N ALA A 6 -5.65 -9.30 -25.79
CA ALA A 6 -5.43 -8.60 -24.53
C ALA A 6 -6.49 -8.98 -23.48
N ARG A 7 -7.77 -9.00 -23.86
CA ARG A 7 -8.88 -9.46 -23.01
C ARG A 7 -8.64 -10.88 -22.51
N LYS A 8 -8.32 -11.83 -23.39
CA LYS A 8 -8.06 -13.24 -23.03
C LYS A 8 -6.88 -13.38 -22.06
N ILE A 9 -5.78 -12.68 -22.31
CA ILE A 9 -4.58 -12.73 -21.47
C ILE A 9 -4.87 -12.19 -20.07
N ILE A 10 -5.54 -11.04 -19.96
CA ILE A 10 -5.89 -10.45 -18.66
C ILE A 10 -6.90 -11.34 -17.92
N LEU A 11 -7.94 -11.81 -18.61
CA LEU A 11 -8.92 -12.73 -18.02
C LEU A 11 -8.28 -14.00 -17.47
N ASN A 12 -7.34 -14.60 -18.22
CA ASN A 12 -6.59 -15.74 -17.74
C ASN A 12 -5.78 -15.38 -16.49
N ALA A 13 -5.07 -14.26 -16.51
CA ALA A 13 -4.26 -13.83 -15.37
C ALA A 13 -5.09 -13.64 -14.09
N VAL A 14 -6.22 -12.93 -14.20
CA VAL A 14 -7.13 -12.68 -13.09
C VAL A 14 -7.74 -13.99 -12.58
N LYS A 15 -8.27 -14.85 -13.46
CA LYS A 15 -8.90 -16.11 -13.04
C LYS A 15 -7.93 -17.10 -12.40
N VAL A 16 -6.74 -17.26 -12.97
CA VAL A 16 -5.73 -18.21 -12.44
C VAL A 16 -5.27 -17.80 -11.04
N THR A 17 -5.25 -16.50 -10.76
CA THR A 17 -4.78 -15.96 -9.48
C THR A 17 -5.89 -15.65 -8.48
N GLU A 18 -7.16 -15.83 -8.86
CA GLU A 18 -8.36 -15.56 -8.06
C GLU A 18 -8.34 -16.21 -6.67
N PRO A 19 -7.93 -17.47 -6.51
CA PRO A 19 -7.82 -18.08 -5.18
C PRO A 19 -6.84 -17.37 -4.23
N THR A 20 -5.90 -16.58 -4.75
CA THR A 20 -4.93 -15.84 -3.96
C THR A 20 -5.32 -14.38 -3.80
N TRP A 21 -5.70 -13.69 -4.88
CA TRP A 21 -5.92 -12.24 -4.79
C TRP A 21 -7.21 -11.86 -4.05
N THR A 22 -8.21 -12.74 -4.01
CA THR A 22 -9.40 -12.58 -3.16
C THR A 22 -9.04 -12.58 -1.66
N GLY A 23 -7.93 -13.22 -1.29
CA GLY A 23 -7.39 -13.17 0.08
C GLY A 23 -6.72 -11.84 0.45
N TYR A 24 -6.60 -10.89 -0.48
CA TYR A 24 -6.06 -9.54 -0.19
C TYR A 24 -7.13 -8.54 0.23
N ASP A 25 -8.39 -8.96 0.29
CA ASP A 25 -9.51 -8.13 0.70
C ASP A 25 -9.47 -7.89 2.20
N VAL A 26 -9.59 -6.62 2.60
CA VAL A 26 -9.61 -6.20 4.00
C VAL A 26 -10.85 -5.36 4.28
N HIS A 27 -11.36 -5.42 5.51
CA HIS A 27 -12.55 -4.71 5.94
C HIS A 27 -12.22 -3.31 6.48
N TRP A 28 -13.17 -2.38 6.36
CA TRP A 28 -13.03 -1.00 6.85
C TRP A 28 -12.69 -0.91 8.35
N GLU A 29 -13.19 -1.86 9.16
CA GLU A 29 -12.86 -1.92 10.58
C GLU A 29 -11.36 -2.12 10.86
N ASP A 30 -10.63 -2.73 9.93
CA ASP A 30 -9.19 -2.99 10.00
C ASP A 30 -8.35 -1.89 9.35
N MET A 31 -8.95 -0.78 8.91
CA MET A 31 -8.28 0.29 8.16
C MET A 31 -7.03 0.86 8.86
N ASP A 32 -7.01 0.89 10.19
CA ASP A 32 -5.84 1.36 10.95
C ASP A 32 -4.67 0.37 10.87
N HIS A 33 -4.95 -0.94 10.81
CA HIS A 33 -3.94 -1.99 10.58
C HIS A 33 -3.46 -1.97 9.13
N VAL A 34 -4.37 -1.82 8.16
CA VAL A 34 -4.01 -1.64 6.74
C VAL A 34 -3.10 -0.43 6.55
N PHE A 35 -3.41 0.69 7.20
CA PHE A 35 -2.55 1.87 7.18
C PHE A 35 -1.13 1.52 7.67
N LEU A 36 -1.00 0.87 8.82
CA LEU A 36 0.30 0.51 9.36
C LEU A 36 1.06 -0.51 8.52
N SER A 37 0.38 -1.43 7.84
CA SER A 37 1.02 -2.45 6.99
C SER A 37 1.40 -1.93 5.60
N ARG A 38 0.70 -0.93 5.06
CA ARG A 38 0.89 -0.44 3.68
C ARG A 38 1.58 0.90 3.55
N ALA A 39 1.41 1.83 4.49
CA ALA A 39 1.91 3.21 4.36
C ALA A 39 3.43 3.32 4.14
N TYR A 40 4.17 2.32 4.59
CA TYR A 40 5.63 2.29 4.52
C TYR A 40 6.16 1.13 3.68
N ASP A 41 5.29 0.42 2.97
CA ASP A 41 5.65 -0.66 2.04
C ASP A 41 6.20 -0.10 0.72
N GLN A 42 7.43 0.41 0.78
CA GLN A 42 8.05 1.11 -0.34
C GLN A 42 9.57 1.02 -0.30
N MET A 43 10.17 1.19 -1.48
CA MET A 43 11.63 1.27 -1.66
C MET A 43 12.42 0.07 -1.06
N GLY A 44 11.82 -1.12 -1.11
CA GLY A 44 12.44 -2.36 -0.62
C GLY A 44 12.34 -2.58 0.90
N PHE A 45 11.53 -1.77 1.60
CA PHE A 45 11.04 -2.11 2.92
C PHE A 45 9.73 -2.88 2.81
N ASP A 46 9.78 -4.18 3.12
CA ASP A 46 8.62 -5.08 3.13
C ASP A 46 7.79 -4.85 4.41
N ASN A 47 7.12 -3.72 4.49
CA ASN A 47 6.41 -3.29 5.69
C ASN A 47 5.20 -4.19 6.02
N TRP A 48 4.66 -4.88 5.00
CA TRP A 48 3.65 -5.91 5.16
C TRP A 48 4.15 -7.16 5.92
N ILE A 49 5.46 -7.37 6.02
CA ILE A 49 6.08 -8.38 6.91
C ILE A 49 6.37 -7.75 8.27
N PHE A 50 6.83 -6.49 8.27
CA PHE A 50 7.18 -5.81 9.51
C PHE A 50 5.98 -5.62 10.46
N ILE A 51 4.76 -5.52 9.92
CA ILE A 51 3.53 -5.44 10.71
C ILE A 51 3.40 -6.64 11.67
N ASP A 52 3.82 -7.85 11.29
CA ASP A 52 3.80 -9.02 12.18
C ASP A 52 4.65 -8.80 13.44
N PHE A 53 5.75 -8.06 13.31
CA PHE A 53 6.60 -7.69 14.44
C PHE A 53 5.97 -6.59 15.27
N LEU A 54 5.22 -5.66 14.67
CA LEU A 54 4.43 -4.69 15.43
C LEU A 54 3.34 -5.39 16.23
N ASP A 55 2.61 -6.32 15.61
CA ASP A 55 1.52 -7.10 16.21
C ASP A 55 2.03 -8.00 17.34
N LYS A 56 3.18 -8.67 17.15
CA LYS A 56 3.86 -9.44 18.19
C LYS A 56 4.12 -8.63 19.47
N TYR A 57 4.36 -7.33 19.34
CA TYR A 57 4.57 -6.41 20.47
C TYR A 57 3.34 -5.56 20.79
N GLU A 58 2.18 -5.93 20.22
CA GLU A 58 0.89 -5.27 20.38
C GLU A 58 0.93 -3.77 20.05
N LEU A 59 1.74 -3.34 19.08
CA LEU A 59 1.90 -1.95 18.70
C LEU A 59 0.84 -1.53 17.70
N ASN A 60 0.12 -0.45 18.01
CA ASN A 60 -0.82 0.21 17.11
C ASN A 60 -0.48 1.71 16.98
N ILE A 61 -1.22 2.45 16.15
CA ILE A 61 -0.98 3.88 15.89
C ILE A 61 -0.82 4.67 17.20
N GLY A 62 -1.70 4.43 18.18
CA GLY A 62 -1.66 5.13 19.46
C GLY A 62 -0.41 4.81 20.28
N LYS A 63 -0.05 3.52 20.41
CA LYS A 63 1.15 3.09 21.16
C LYS A 63 2.44 3.56 20.48
N ILE A 64 2.53 3.45 19.16
CA ILE A 64 3.67 3.95 18.38
C ILE A 64 3.77 5.47 18.54
N GLY A 65 2.65 6.18 18.45
CA GLY A 65 2.62 7.64 18.59
C GLY A 65 3.11 8.13 19.96
N LYS A 66 2.86 7.39 21.05
CA LYS A 66 3.30 7.76 22.41
C LYS A 66 4.82 7.83 22.57
N ILE A 67 5.58 7.14 21.71
CA ILE A 67 7.04 7.09 21.80
C ILE A 67 7.65 8.49 21.73
N LEU A 68 7.02 9.42 21.02
CA LEU A 68 7.50 10.78 20.83
C LEU A 68 6.95 11.80 21.85
N ASP A 69 6.08 11.43 22.79
CA ASP A 69 5.35 12.38 23.66
C ASP A 69 6.24 13.25 24.56
N LYS A 70 7.39 12.71 24.97
CA LYS A 70 8.32 13.35 25.91
C LYS A 70 9.63 13.78 25.24
N THR A 71 9.61 13.91 23.91
CA THR A 71 10.81 14.19 23.12
C THR A 71 10.59 15.46 22.34
N ASP A 72 11.49 16.42 22.47
CA ASP A 72 11.59 17.46 21.46
C ASP A 72 12.21 16.83 20.21
N PHE A 73 11.41 16.72 19.14
CA PHE A 73 11.87 16.16 17.88
C PHE A 73 11.54 17.07 16.70
N GLU A 74 12.42 17.08 15.71
CA GLU A 74 12.14 17.70 14.42
C GLU A 74 11.45 16.69 13.51
N ARG A 75 10.44 17.10 12.73
CA ARG A 75 9.79 16.18 11.77
C ARG A 75 10.77 15.66 10.71
N LYS A 76 11.81 16.44 10.39
CA LYS A 76 12.83 16.09 9.40
C LYS A 76 13.66 14.89 9.90
N TYR A 77 13.82 13.88 9.04
CA TYR A 77 14.66 12.72 9.36
C TYR A 77 16.13 13.13 9.52
N ASP A 78 16.72 12.74 10.64
CA ASP A 78 18.14 12.88 10.92
C ASP A 78 18.81 11.49 11.09
N ARG A 79 19.78 11.20 10.22
CA ARG A 79 20.43 9.88 10.15
C ARG A 79 21.32 9.60 11.37
N PRO A 80 22.22 10.51 11.80
CA PRO A 80 22.91 10.37 13.07
C PRO A 80 22.00 10.01 14.24
N PHE A 81 20.82 10.63 14.34
CA PHE A 81 19.87 10.42 15.42
C PHE A 81 19.07 9.11 15.35
N ALA A 82 18.58 8.72 14.16
CA ALA A 82 17.61 7.64 13.98
C ALA A 82 17.99 6.59 12.92
N GLY A 83 19.23 6.60 12.41
CA GLY A 83 19.60 5.82 11.22
C GLY A 83 20.13 4.40 11.45
N SER A 84 20.11 3.89 12.69
CA SER A 84 20.51 2.53 13.04
C SER A 84 20.04 2.14 14.45
N LEU A 85 20.04 0.84 14.78
CA LEU A 85 19.85 0.37 16.16
C LEU A 85 20.88 0.95 17.16
N GLU A 86 22.01 1.42 16.67
CA GLU A 86 23.08 2.05 17.46
C GLU A 86 22.96 3.57 17.58
N SER A 87 22.01 4.17 16.87
CA SER A 87 21.76 5.60 16.91
C SER A 87 21.09 6.02 18.23
N PRO A 88 21.22 7.30 18.66
CA PRO A 88 20.68 7.79 19.93
C PRO A 88 19.20 7.43 20.17
N LEU A 89 18.34 7.56 19.16
CA LEU A 89 16.92 7.22 19.28
C LEU A 89 16.72 5.77 19.75
N TYR A 90 17.32 4.80 19.07
CA TYR A 90 17.13 3.38 19.38
C TYR A 90 17.85 2.95 20.65
N LYS A 91 19.01 3.55 20.99
CA LYS A 91 19.66 3.36 22.29
C LYS A 91 18.76 3.84 23.44
N ASN A 92 18.12 4.99 23.27
CA ASN A 92 17.20 5.54 24.25
C ASN A 92 15.93 4.68 24.39
N MET A 93 15.38 4.17 23.27
CA MET A 93 14.29 3.20 23.29
C MET A 93 14.66 1.92 24.07
N LYS A 94 15.82 1.33 23.75
CA LYS A 94 16.35 0.14 24.44
C LYS A 94 16.48 0.36 25.95
N ASN A 95 16.99 1.53 26.35
CA ASN A 95 17.20 1.89 27.75
C ASN A 95 15.91 2.29 28.48
N GLY A 96 14.79 2.44 27.77
CA GLY A 96 13.48 2.73 28.36
C GLY A 96 13.15 4.20 28.53
N LEU A 97 13.88 5.11 27.86
CA LEU A 97 13.58 6.54 27.91
C LEU A 97 12.16 6.85 27.38
N PHE A 98 11.71 6.10 26.38
CA PHE A 98 10.36 6.20 25.80
C PHE A 98 9.42 5.11 26.34
N GLU A 99 9.62 4.72 27.60
CA GLU A 99 8.76 3.81 28.36
C GLU A 99 8.63 2.41 27.70
N ALA A 100 7.52 1.71 27.99
CA ALA A 100 7.28 0.36 27.50
C ALA A 100 7.11 0.30 25.99
N GLU A 101 6.43 1.29 25.38
CA GLU A 101 6.18 1.31 23.94
C GLU A 101 7.47 1.53 23.14
N GLY A 102 8.39 2.36 23.64
CA GLY A 102 9.72 2.50 23.06
C GLY A 102 10.50 1.19 23.07
N LYS A 103 10.49 0.45 24.19
CA LYS A 103 11.15 -0.86 24.27
C LYS A 103 10.55 -1.88 23.31
N ARG A 104 9.21 -1.92 23.22
CA ARG A 104 8.46 -2.78 22.29
C ARG A 104 8.82 -2.47 20.83
N PHE A 105 8.82 -1.20 20.44
CA PHE A 105 9.20 -0.77 19.10
C PHE A 105 10.68 -1.04 18.80
N TYR A 106 11.58 -0.84 19.75
CA TYR A 106 12.98 -1.24 19.59
C TYR A 106 13.10 -2.74 19.31
N ASN A 107 12.35 -3.56 20.04
CA ASN A 107 12.39 -5.01 19.86
C ASN A 107 11.79 -5.44 18.50
N SER A 108 10.69 -4.84 18.04
CA SER A 108 10.15 -5.12 16.70
C SER A 108 11.19 -4.83 15.62
N VAL A 109 11.86 -3.67 15.71
CA VAL A 109 12.92 -3.27 14.77
C VAL A 109 14.15 -4.17 14.88
N LYS A 110 14.53 -4.58 16.09
CA LYS A 110 15.67 -5.46 16.33
C LYS A 110 15.43 -6.86 15.76
N GLU A 111 14.25 -7.42 15.97
CA GLU A 111 13.93 -8.81 15.60
C GLU A 111 13.54 -8.98 14.13
N PHE A 112 13.07 -7.93 13.46
CA PHE A 112 12.81 -7.97 12.02
C PHE A 112 14.03 -8.51 11.26
N ASP A 113 13.88 -9.51 10.41
CA ASP A 113 14.96 -10.15 9.66
C ASP A 113 15.06 -9.68 8.19
N GLY A 114 14.18 -8.74 7.81
CA GLY A 114 14.21 -8.10 6.49
C GLY A 114 15.33 -7.08 6.29
N ARG A 115 15.28 -6.36 5.15
CA ARG A 115 16.35 -5.44 4.72
C ARG A 115 16.38 -4.15 5.54
N LYS A 116 17.35 -4.02 6.46
CA LYS A 116 17.55 -2.83 7.31
C LYS A 116 18.51 -1.79 6.72
N GLY A 117 18.13 -1.21 5.57
CA GLY A 117 18.91 -0.14 4.91
C GLY A 117 18.63 1.27 5.47
N GLN A 118 19.30 2.28 4.91
CA GLN A 118 19.05 3.69 5.26
C GLN A 118 17.58 4.10 5.10
N LEU A 119 16.91 3.58 4.06
CA LEU A 119 15.52 3.88 3.77
C LEU A 119 14.57 3.24 4.78
N PHE A 120 14.87 2.03 5.25
CA PHE A 120 14.12 1.36 6.32
C PHE A 120 14.03 2.26 7.56
N TYR A 121 15.17 2.71 8.08
CA TYR A 121 15.18 3.59 9.27
C TYR A 121 14.50 4.94 9.04
N LYS A 122 14.59 5.49 7.83
CA LYS A 122 13.87 6.71 7.44
C LYS A 122 12.35 6.49 7.43
N LEU A 123 11.87 5.34 6.93
CA LEU A 123 10.45 5.01 6.90
C LEU A 123 9.91 4.73 8.30
N LEU A 124 10.68 4.07 9.18
CA LEU A 124 10.32 3.93 10.59
C LEU A 124 10.22 5.29 11.30
N TRP A 125 11.13 6.22 10.99
CA TRP A 125 11.02 7.59 11.50
C TRP A 125 9.72 8.24 11.06
N TYR A 126 9.37 8.12 9.78
CA TYR A 126 8.10 8.64 9.25
C TYR A 126 6.88 7.98 9.90
N MET A 127 6.94 6.68 10.20
CA MET A 127 5.90 5.97 10.96
C MET A 127 5.73 6.57 12.36
N LEU A 128 6.82 6.80 13.11
CA LEU A 128 6.75 7.43 14.44
C LEU A 128 6.11 8.82 14.38
N VAL A 129 6.56 9.66 13.45
CA VAL A 129 6.05 11.03 13.29
C VAL A 129 4.56 11.03 12.91
N THR A 130 4.16 10.21 11.96
CA THR A 130 2.75 10.13 11.52
C THR A 130 1.86 9.52 12.59
N CYS A 131 2.29 8.46 13.28
CA CYS A 131 1.52 7.87 14.36
C CYS A 131 1.33 8.85 15.52
N HIS A 132 2.36 9.65 15.86
CA HIS A 132 2.24 10.72 16.84
C HIS A 132 1.25 11.81 16.39
N TYR A 133 1.27 12.17 15.10
CA TYR A 133 0.30 13.11 14.52
C TYR A 133 -1.14 12.57 14.60
N LEU A 134 -1.38 11.32 14.19
CA LEU A 134 -2.69 10.68 14.24
C LEU A 134 -3.19 10.52 15.68
N LYS A 135 -2.31 10.14 16.61
CA LYS A 135 -2.62 10.06 18.04
C LYS A 135 -3.13 11.38 18.60
N ASN A 136 -2.42 12.47 18.34
CA ASN A 136 -2.71 13.76 18.96
C ASN A 136 -3.88 14.52 18.33
N ASN A 137 -4.22 14.23 17.07
CA ASN A 137 -5.18 15.04 16.31
C ASN A 137 -6.42 14.24 15.84
N TYR A 138 -6.35 12.90 15.82
CA TYR A 138 -7.37 12.05 15.21
C TYR A 138 -7.63 10.77 16.02
N ASN A 139 -7.51 10.82 17.34
CA ASN A 139 -7.81 9.72 18.25
C ASN A 139 -7.05 8.42 17.94
N SER A 140 -5.81 8.53 17.48
CA SER A 140 -4.97 7.38 17.11
C SER A 140 -5.54 6.51 15.99
N SER A 141 -6.34 7.09 15.08
CA SER A 141 -6.99 6.34 14.01
C SER A 141 -6.86 7.03 12.66
N PHE A 142 -6.46 6.26 11.65
CA PHE A 142 -6.41 6.67 10.26
C PHE A 142 -7.80 6.75 9.64
N SER A 143 -8.71 5.84 9.97
CA SER A 143 -10.11 5.93 9.52
C SER A 143 -10.79 7.20 10.07
N ASN A 144 -10.56 7.53 11.35
CA ASN A 144 -11.04 8.78 11.94
C ASN A 144 -10.39 10.02 11.29
N TYR A 145 -9.10 9.94 10.96
CA TYR A 145 -8.40 10.97 10.19
C TYR A 145 -9.11 11.25 8.85
N LEU A 146 -9.44 10.21 8.08
CA LEU A 146 -10.13 10.36 6.80
C LEU A 146 -11.53 10.96 6.97
N LYS A 147 -12.31 10.45 7.93
CA LYS A 147 -13.66 10.96 8.23
C LYS A 147 -13.64 12.43 8.61
N ILE A 148 -12.73 12.85 9.49
CA ILE A 148 -12.59 14.26 9.89
C ILE A 148 -12.16 15.13 8.69
N LYS A 149 -11.22 14.66 7.86
CA LYS A 149 -10.82 15.41 6.65
C LYS A 149 -11.97 15.57 5.67
N TYR A 150 -12.76 14.52 5.50
CA TYR A 150 -13.90 14.51 4.59
C TYR A 150 -15.08 15.34 5.12
N ALA A 151 -15.41 15.25 6.40
CA ALA A 151 -16.41 16.11 7.06
C ALA A 151 -16.04 17.59 6.91
N ASN A 152 -14.77 17.95 7.17
CA ASN A 152 -14.25 19.31 6.95
C ASN A 152 -14.34 19.77 5.49
N TYR A 153 -14.19 18.87 4.52
CA TYR A 153 -14.40 19.16 3.11
C TYR A 153 -15.87 19.45 2.79
N LYS A 154 -16.78 18.71 3.41
CA LYS A 154 -18.23 18.91 3.29
C LYS A 154 -18.79 20.07 4.11
N GLY A 155 -17.99 20.69 4.96
CA GLY A 155 -18.46 21.71 5.91
C GLY A 155 -19.33 21.12 7.03
N LEU A 156 -19.15 19.84 7.34
CA LEU A 156 -19.83 19.13 8.41
C LEU A 156 -18.92 19.04 9.64
N MET A 157 -19.51 18.97 10.83
CA MET A 157 -18.75 18.75 12.07
C MET A 157 -18.22 17.32 12.16
N GLU A 158 -19.00 16.35 11.70
CA GLU A 158 -18.67 14.93 11.72
C GLU A 158 -19.35 14.19 10.56
N ILE A 159 -18.91 12.97 10.30
CA ILE A 159 -19.53 12.05 9.35
C ILE A 159 -19.49 10.62 9.93
N SER A 160 -20.56 9.85 9.73
CA SER A 160 -20.59 8.44 10.12
C SER A 160 -19.77 7.58 9.16
N ASP A 161 -19.40 6.36 9.56
CA ASP A 161 -18.77 5.40 8.65
C ASP A 161 -19.69 5.12 7.46
N LYS A 162 -20.99 4.91 7.71
CA LYS A 162 -21.98 4.67 6.65
C LYS A 162 -21.96 5.77 5.59
N ASP A 163 -22.07 7.03 6.01
CA ASP A 163 -22.11 8.16 5.07
C ASP A 163 -20.77 8.35 4.33
N PHE A 164 -19.65 7.97 4.95
CA PHE A 164 -18.34 7.99 4.30
C PHE A 164 -18.21 6.89 3.24
N LEU A 165 -18.64 5.67 3.57
CA LEU A 165 -18.56 4.50 2.68
C LEU A 165 -19.51 4.62 1.48
N GLU A 166 -20.64 5.33 1.63
CA GLU A 166 -21.64 5.56 0.58
C GLU A 166 -21.26 6.68 -0.42
N MET A 167 -20.10 7.32 -0.28
CA MET A 167 -19.70 8.38 -1.22
C MET A 167 -19.54 7.87 -2.65
N SER A 168 -19.70 8.76 -3.62
CA SER A 168 -19.48 8.42 -5.03
C SER A 168 -18.00 8.53 -5.46
N SER A 169 -17.60 7.82 -6.52
CA SER A 169 -16.23 7.94 -7.07
C SER A 169 -15.88 9.36 -7.53
N SER A 170 -16.83 10.11 -8.10
CA SER A 170 -16.59 11.49 -8.54
C SER A 170 -16.38 12.44 -7.36
N GLU A 171 -17.11 12.22 -6.28
CA GLU A 171 -16.98 12.95 -5.02
C GLU A 171 -15.66 12.63 -4.31
N TRP A 172 -15.24 11.37 -4.31
CA TRP A 172 -13.93 10.95 -3.82
C TRP A 172 -12.78 11.64 -4.56
N GLU A 173 -12.84 11.68 -5.89
CA GLU A 173 -11.81 12.34 -6.70
C GLU A 173 -11.80 13.86 -6.47
N ASP A 174 -12.95 14.53 -6.33
CA ASP A 174 -13.00 15.95 -5.98
C ASP A 174 -12.42 16.22 -4.58
N PHE A 175 -12.72 15.36 -3.59
CA PHE A 175 -12.13 15.41 -2.25
C PHE A 175 -10.61 15.27 -2.31
N LYS A 176 -10.08 14.24 -2.98
CA LYS A 176 -8.64 14.02 -3.14
C LYS A 176 -7.95 15.22 -3.77
N ASN A 177 -8.51 15.76 -4.85
CA ASN A 177 -7.93 16.88 -5.56
C ASN A 177 -7.88 18.16 -4.73
N LYS A 178 -8.94 18.44 -3.94
CA LYS A 178 -9.03 19.66 -3.13
C LYS A 178 -8.30 19.57 -1.80
N LYS A 179 -8.33 18.42 -1.13
CA LYS A 179 -7.78 18.26 0.22
C LYS A 179 -6.41 17.60 0.27
N GLN A 180 -6.08 16.74 -0.70
CA GLN A 180 -4.80 16.03 -0.78
C GLN A 180 -4.38 15.44 0.58
N PRO A 181 -5.21 14.56 1.19
CA PRO A 181 -5.03 14.11 2.57
C PRO A 181 -3.62 13.54 2.84
N TRP A 182 -3.03 12.85 1.87
CA TRP A 182 -1.67 12.30 2.00
C TRP A 182 -0.59 13.34 2.37
N ASN A 183 -0.76 14.64 2.09
CA ASN A 183 0.26 15.66 2.36
C ASN A 183 0.63 15.82 3.84
N GLU A 184 -0.23 15.39 4.76
CA GLU A 184 0.03 15.47 6.21
C GLU A 184 0.64 14.18 6.77
N LEU A 185 0.69 13.12 5.96
CA LEU A 185 1.15 11.79 6.36
C LEU A 185 2.59 11.62 5.87
N TYR A 186 3.56 11.71 6.80
CA TYR A 186 4.97 11.64 6.44
C TYR A 186 5.29 10.31 5.77
N GLY A 187 5.95 10.39 4.61
CA GLY A 187 6.32 9.22 3.81
C GLY A 187 5.21 8.66 2.92
N VAL A 188 3.98 9.17 3.00
CA VAL A 188 2.84 8.66 2.23
C VAL A 188 2.57 9.61 1.06
N GLY A 189 2.93 9.18 -0.15
CA GLY A 189 2.53 9.87 -1.40
C GLY A 189 1.18 9.38 -1.90
N ILE A 190 0.62 10.07 -2.91
CA ILE A 190 -0.68 9.72 -3.52
C ILE A 190 -0.77 8.24 -3.93
N ASN A 191 0.29 7.67 -4.52
CA ASN A 191 0.30 6.26 -4.94
C ASN A 191 0.19 5.28 -3.77
N VAL A 192 0.80 5.61 -2.63
CA VAL A 192 0.72 4.79 -1.41
C VAL A 192 -0.66 4.97 -0.77
N PHE A 193 -1.16 6.20 -0.77
CA PHE A 193 -2.48 6.52 -0.26
C PHE A 193 -3.58 5.78 -1.03
N ASP A 194 -3.60 5.88 -2.36
CA ASP A 194 -4.55 5.15 -3.20
C ASP A 194 -4.43 3.64 -3.01
N TYR A 195 -3.23 3.12 -2.71
CA TYR A 195 -3.03 1.70 -2.41
C TYR A 195 -3.67 1.28 -1.08
N ILE A 196 -3.52 2.08 -0.02
CA ILE A 196 -4.18 1.84 1.27
C ILE A 196 -5.70 1.81 1.08
N MET A 197 -6.25 2.81 0.37
CA MET A 197 -7.69 2.87 0.11
C MET A 197 -8.16 1.68 -0.74
N GLY A 198 -7.35 1.31 -1.75
CA GLY A 198 -7.60 0.18 -2.64
C GLY A 198 -7.43 -1.20 -2.00
N ASP A 199 -7.19 -1.33 -0.69
CA ASP A 199 -7.21 -2.62 0.01
C ASP A 199 -8.52 -2.84 0.80
N ILE A 200 -9.33 -1.80 1.02
CA ILE A 200 -10.60 -1.90 1.74
C ILE A 200 -11.76 -2.24 0.80
N ILE A 201 -12.51 -3.31 1.06
CA ILE A 201 -13.59 -3.77 0.17
C ILE A 201 -14.79 -2.83 0.16
N GLU A 202 -15.17 -2.26 1.30
CA GLU A 202 -16.36 -1.43 1.44
C GLU A 202 -16.23 -0.08 0.72
N LEU A 203 -15.02 0.30 0.29
CA LEU A 203 -14.76 1.52 -0.45
C LEU A 203 -15.04 1.33 -1.94
N GLU A 204 -16.29 1.08 -2.29
CA GLU A 204 -16.75 0.91 -3.67
C GLU A 204 -16.38 2.09 -4.58
N PHE A 205 -16.24 3.28 -4.00
CA PHE A 205 -15.83 4.48 -4.72
C PHE A 205 -14.39 4.44 -5.24
N VAL A 206 -13.53 3.54 -4.74
CA VAL A 206 -12.15 3.33 -5.24
C VAL A 206 -11.99 2.08 -6.12
N LYS A 207 -13.07 1.45 -6.58
CA LYS A 207 -13.00 0.27 -7.47
C LYS A 207 -12.21 0.47 -8.77
N ASP A 208 -12.09 1.73 -9.21
CA ASP A 208 -11.30 2.16 -10.37
C ASP A 208 -9.89 2.66 -10.01
N SER A 209 -9.42 2.34 -8.80
CA SER A 209 -8.03 2.57 -8.40
C SER A 209 -7.11 1.55 -9.09
N PHE A 210 -5.90 2.01 -9.43
CA PHE A 210 -4.93 1.21 -10.16
C PHE A 210 -3.51 1.58 -9.74
N LYS A 211 -2.67 0.57 -9.55
CA LYS A 211 -1.24 0.75 -9.25
C LYS A 211 -0.39 0.24 -10.41
N LEU A 212 0.33 1.14 -11.07
CA LEU A 212 1.29 0.78 -12.12
C LEU A 212 2.66 0.44 -11.50
N ASP A 213 2.74 -0.67 -10.77
CA ASP A 213 3.99 -1.13 -10.17
C ASP A 213 4.85 -1.98 -11.13
N ALA A 214 6.02 -2.40 -10.67
CA ALA A 214 6.96 -3.18 -11.48
C ALA A 214 6.40 -4.55 -11.93
N ALA A 215 5.46 -5.15 -11.20
CA ALA A 215 4.84 -6.41 -11.59
C ALA A 215 3.81 -6.18 -12.71
N ASN A 216 2.95 -5.17 -12.55
CA ASN A 216 1.96 -4.78 -13.54
C ASN A 216 2.60 -4.26 -14.83
N ILE A 217 3.64 -3.41 -14.72
CA ILE A 217 4.48 -2.98 -15.86
C ILE A 217 5.04 -4.20 -16.59
N ARG A 218 5.68 -5.11 -15.85
CA ARG A 218 6.27 -6.33 -16.44
C ARG A 218 5.21 -7.15 -17.17
N PHE A 219 4.06 -7.37 -16.55
CA PHE A 219 2.97 -8.12 -17.18
C PHE A 219 2.57 -7.47 -18.50
N LEU A 220 2.26 -6.18 -18.51
CA LEU A 220 1.79 -5.44 -19.69
C LEU A 220 2.85 -5.40 -20.80
N GLU A 221 4.13 -5.19 -20.45
CA GLU A 221 5.24 -5.15 -21.41
C GLU A 221 5.60 -6.50 -22.00
N LYS A 222 5.58 -7.55 -21.18
CA LYS A 222 5.96 -8.91 -21.59
C LYS A 222 4.86 -9.54 -22.41
N THR A 223 3.61 -9.34 -22.02
CA THR A 223 2.48 -9.80 -22.83
C THR A 223 2.39 -9.07 -24.16
N GLY A 224 2.86 -7.82 -24.24
CA GLY A 224 2.74 -6.97 -25.42
C GLY A 224 1.38 -6.27 -25.51
N ILE A 225 0.64 -6.23 -24.40
CA ILE A 225 -0.64 -5.52 -24.30
C ILE A 225 -0.41 -4.02 -24.46
N ILE A 226 0.61 -3.47 -23.77
CA ILE A 226 1.00 -2.07 -23.87
C ILE A 226 2.51 -1.99 -24.14
N LYS A 227 2.91 -1.13 -25.08
CA LYS A 227 4.33 -0.90 -25.39
C LYS A 227 4.99 -0.11 -24.27
N GLY A 228 6.27 -0.38 -24.00
CA GLY A 228 7.03 0.33 -22.96
C GLY A 228 6.98 1.86 -23.07
N SER A 229 6.96 2.40 -24.29
CA SER A 229 6.83 3.84 -24.55
C SER A 229 5.49 4.45 -24.17
N GLU A 230 4.45 3.63 -23.98
CA GLU A 230 3.07 4.04 -23.70
C GLU A 230 2.68 3.77 -22.24
N LEU A 231 3.57 3.17 -21.45
CA LEU A 231 3.34 2.83 -20.04
C LEU A 231 3.45 4.04 -19.13
N ASN A 232 2.33 4.75 -19.02
CA ASN A 232 2.07 5.65 -17.93
C ASN A 232 0.71 5.30 -17.29
N HIS A 233 0.53 5.78 -16.05
CA HIS A 233 -0.60 5.43 -15.21
C HIS A 233 -1.96 5.66 -15.89
N GLU A 234 -2.16 6.85 -16.46
CA GLU A 234 -3.42 7.24 -17.09
C GLU A 234 -3.74 6.40 -18.33
N ASN A 235 -2.75 6.24 -19.23
CA ASN A 235 -2.93 5.44 -20.44
C ASN A 235 -3.31 3.99 -20.11
N VAL A 236 -2.64 3.38 -19.13
CA VAL A 236 -2.90 2.01 -18.72
C VAL A 236 -4.30 1.90 -18.11
N LYS A 237 -4.68 2.82 -17.24
CA LYS A 237 -6.01 2.87 -16.63
C LYS A 237 -7.10 2.96 -17.69
N GLN A 238 -7.00 3.91 -18.62
CA GLN A 238 -7.98 4.08 -19.70
C GLN A 238 -8.06 2.85 -20.60
N TYR A 239 -6.91 2.27 -20.94
CA TYR A 239 -6.87 1.05 -21.74
C TYR A 239 -7.59 -0.11 -21.04
N LEU A 240 -7.25 -0.39 -19.78
CA LEU A 240 -7.87 -1.49 -19.03
C LEU A 240 -9.37 -1.29 -18.82
N LEU A 241 -9.83 -0.06 -18.58
CA LEU A 241 -11.26 0.25 -18.50
C LEU A 241 -11.96 0.05 -19.84
N SER A 242 -11.31 0.38 -20.97
CA SER A 242 -11.87 0.17 -22.31
C SER A 242 -12.04 -1.30 -22.68
N LEU A 243 -11.38 -2.21 -21.96
CA LEU A 243 -11.47 -3.64 -22.22
C LEU A 243 -12.79 -4.25 -21.74
N ASP A 244 -13.65 -3.56 -21.00
CA ASP A 244 -14.98 -4.05 -20.56
C ASP A 244 -14.94 -5.51 -20.07
N LEU A 245 -14.10 -5.74 -19.06
CA LEU A 245 -13.90 -7.04 -18.43
C LEU A 245 -14.90 -7.21 -17.27
N PRO A 246 -15.30 -8.45 -16.93
CA PRO A 246 -16.24 -8.73 -15.83
C PRO A 246 -15.60 -8.59 -14.44
N TYR A 247 -14.57 -7.76 -14.32
CA TYR A 247 -13.80 -7.49 -13.11
C TYR A 247 -13.56 -5.98 -13.02
N THR A 248 -13.56 -5.46 -11.81
CA THR A 248 -13.15 -4.08 -11.51
C THR A 248 -11.68 -3.86 -11.88
N LEU A 249 -11.28 -2.61 -12.11
CA LEU A 249 -9.88 -2.29 -12.38
C LEU A 249 -8.96 -2.71 -11.24
N ARG A 250 -9.47 -2.65 -10.01
CA ARG A 250 -8.80 -3.12 -8.79
C ARG A 250 -8.54 -4.63 -8.80
N GLU A 251 -9.54 -5.45 -9.11
CA GLU A 251 -9.38 -6.91 -9.20
C GLU A 251 -8.41 -7.29 -10.31
N ILE A 252 -8.51 -6.60 -11.45
CA ILE A 252 -7.52 -6.71 -12.54
C ILE A 252 -6.13 -6.40 -11.99
N ASN A 253 -5.95 -5.29 -11.28
CA ASN A 253 -4.67 -4.88 -10.71
C ASN A 253 -4.07 -5.93 -9.75
N LYS A 254 -4.88 -6.50 -8.85
CA LYS A 254 -4.44 -7.55 -7.93
C LYS A 254 -4.09 -8.86 -8.65
N GLY A 255 -4.88 -9.24 -9.65
CA GLY A 255 -4.64 -10.44 -10.45
C GLY A 255 -3.34 -10.35 -11.25
N LEU A 256 -3.12 -9.23 -11.94
CA LEU A 256 -1.89 -8.98 -12.69
C LEU A 256 -0.66 -8.95 -11.77
N TYR A 257 -0.76 -8.30 -10.61
CA TYR A 257 0.31 -8.30 -9.61
C TYR A 257 0.64 -9.72 -9.17
N THR A 258 -0.35 -10.52 -8.80
CA THR A 258 -0.15 -11.91 -8.33
C THR A 258 0.49 -12.78 -9.42
N TYR A 259 0.09 -12.56 -10.67
CA TYR A 259 0.59 -13.28 -11.85
C TYR A 259 2.05 -12.98 -12.20
N ALA A 260 2.56 -11.79 -11.82
CA ALA A 260 3.88 -11.33 -12.25
C ALA A 260 4.83 -10.96 -11.10
N SER A 261 4.36 -10.95 -9.85
CA SER A 261 5.14 -10.58 -8.67
C SER A 261 6.22 -11.62 -8.35
N GLU A 262 7.30 -11.15 -7.72
CA GLU A 262 8.34 -12.04 -7.21
C GLU A 262 7.82 -12.91 -6.06
N LEU A 263 6.91 -12.38 -5.24
CA LEU A 263 6.29 -13.10 -4.12
C LEU A 263 5.41 -14.26 -4.60
N GLY A 264 4.65 -14.04 -5.67
CA GLY A 264 3.80 -15.08 -6.27
C GLY A 264 4.53 -16.05 -7.19
N LYS A 265 5.85 -15.92 -7.40
CA LYS A 265 6.55 -16.60 -8.53
C LYS A 265 6.49 -18.13 -8.49
N GLU A 266 6.48 -18.71 -7.29
CA GLU A 266 6.50 -20.17 -7.13
C GLU A 266 5.20 -20.78 -7.66
N ASN A 267 4.08 -20.12 -7.38
CA ASN A 267 2.75 -20.56 -7.82
C ASN A 267 2.43 -20.02 -9.23
N TYR A 268 2.70 -18.74 -9.49
CA TYR A 268 2.15 -17.98 -10.62
C TYR A 268 3.18 -17.29 -11.53
N GLY A 269 4.49 -17.55 -11.40
CA GLY A 269 5.57 -16.79 -12.06
C GLY A 269 5.68 -16.87 -13.60
N TYR A 270 4.57 -16.97 -14.33
CA TYR A 270 4.44 -17.12 -15.78
C TYR A 270 5.11 -15.98 -16.56
N CYS A 271 5.09 -14.74 -16.05
CA CYS A 271 5.76 -13.59 -16.68
C CYS A 271 7.17 -13.31 -16.12
N ARG A 272 7.75 -14.21 -15.32
CA ARG A 272 9.07 -14.04 -14.69
C ARG A 272 10.13 -15.01 -15.19
N THR A 273 9.75 -16.24 -15.49
CA THR A 273 10.70 -17.30 -15.87
C THR A 273 10.30 -17.94 -17.21
N PRO A 274 11.26 -18.22 -18.11
CA PRO A 274 10.97 -18.89 -19.38
C PRO A 274 10.26 -20.23 -19.21
N GLN A 275 10.61 -20.99 -18.16
CA GLN A 275 10.02 -22.28 -17.86
C GLN A 275 8.51 -22.16 -17.60
N LYS A 276 8.11 -21.29 -16.66
CA LYS A 276 6.69 -21.04 -16.38
C LYS A 276 5.96 -20.46 -17.60
N CYS A 277 6.62 -19.68 -18.46
CA CYS A 277 5.98 -19.16 -19.67
C CYS A 277 5.43 -20.28 -20.58
N GLN A 278 6.11 -21.42 -20.66
CA GLN A 278 5.65 -22.58 -21.45
C GLN A 278 4.43 -23.27 -20.83
N GLU A 279 4.25 -23.14 -19.52
CA GLU A 279 3.09 -23.65 -18.77
C GLU A 279 1.88 -22.69 -18.83
N CYS A 280 2.05 -21.49 -19.39
CA CYS A 280 1.01 -20.48 -19.45
C CYS A 280 -0.04 -20.81 -20.52
N ASN A 281 -1.32 -20.85 -20.13
CA ASN A 281 -2.44 -21.15 -21.04
C ASN A 281 -2.65 -20.14 -22.19
N VAL A 282 -1.99 -18.99 -22.13
CA VAL A 282 -2.12 -17.91 -23.11
C VAL A 282 -0.77 -17.54 -23.75
N HIS A 283 0.22 -18.43 -23.66
CA HIS A 283 1.56 -18.17 -24.22
C HIS A 283 1.53 -18.01 -25.75
N ASP A 284 0.68 -18.74 -26.45
CA ASP A 284 0.56 -18.74 -27.91
C ASP A 284 0.04 -17.41 -28.49
N ILE A 285 -0.72 -16.66 -27.69
CA ILE A 285 -1.30 -15.36 -28.08
C ILE A 285 -0.53 -14.15 -27.53
N CYS A 286 0.55 -14.39 -26.79
CA CYS A 286 1.46 -13.38 -26.24
C CYS A 286 2.42 -12.84 -27.32
N GLU A 287 2.71 -11.54 -27.35
CA GLU A 287 3.66 -11.00 -28.36
C GLU A 287 5.11 -11.35 -28.07
N LYS A 288 5.49 -11.45 -26.78
CA LYS A 288 6.84 -11.86 -26.38
C LYS A 288 6.75 -13.20 -25.66
N ASN A 289 6.94 -14.26 -26.44
CA ASN A 289 7.23 -15.58 -25.92
C ASN A 289 8.65 -15.51 -25.34
N PHE A 290 8.79 -15.77 -24.05
CA PHE A 290 10.09 -15.73 -23.36
C PHE A 290 11.12 -16.68 -23.98
#